data_AF-A0A0S8H0P8-F1
#
_entry.id   AF-A0A0S8H0P8-F1
#
_cell.length_a   1.000
_cell.length_b   1.000
_cell.length_c   1.000
_cell.angle_alpha   90.00
_cell.angle_beta   90.00
_cell.angle_gamma   90.00
#
_symmetry.space_group_name_H-M   'P 1'
#
loop_
_entity.id
_entity.type
_entity.pdbx_description
1 polymer ?
#
loop_
_entity_poly.entity_id
_entity_poly.type
_entity_poly.pdbx_seq_one_letter_code
_entity_poly.pdbx_strand_id
1 'polypeptide(L)' 'MRSGETAVIAGLVTDEEQITVKKIPFLGDLPLAGELFKYRDRRPAHREILVFVTPTILEQ' A
#
# COMPACT_ATOMS: atom_id res chain seq x y z
N MET A 1 1.66 26.01 -20.23
CA MET A 1 2.34 24.76 -20.59
C MET A 1 3.08 25.03 -21.88
N ARG A 2 4.42 24.99 -21.90
CA ARG A 2 5.18 25.09 -23.15
C ARG A 2 5.23 23.71 -23.82
N SER A 3 5.32 23.67 -25.15
CA SER A 3 5.58 22.41 -25.88
C SER A 3 6.82 21.73 -25.30
N GLY A 4 6.73 20.44 -24.98
CA GLY A 4 7.84 19.64 -24.43
C GLY A 4 8.04 19.70 -22.91
N GLU A 5 7.23 20.45 -22.16
CA GLU A 5 7.33 20.51 -20.69
C GLU A 5 6.52 19.39 -20.03
N THR A 6 7.17 18.52 -19.23
CA THR A 6 6.49 17.46 -18.48
C THR A 6 5.79 18.03 -17.24
N ALA A 7 4.48 17.86 -17.16
CA ALA A 7 3.68 18.23 -16.00
C ALA A 7 3.19 16.99 -15.25
N VAL A 8 3.10 17.09 -13.92
CA VAL A 8 2.41 16.09 -13.08
C VAL A 8 0.93 16.40 -13.11
N ILE A 9 0.10 15.46 -13.55
CA ILE A 9 -1.35 15.63 -13.58
C ILE A 9 -1.98 15.06 -12.31
N ALA A 10 -1.50 13.91 -11.86
CA ALA A 10 -2.10 13.19 -10.75
C ALA A 10 -1.04 12.44 -9.94
N GLY A 11 -1.28 12.38 -8.63
CA GLY A 11 -0.57 11.52 -7.70
C GLY A 11 -1.58 10.77 -6.83
N LEU A 12 -1.33 9.48 -6.58
CA LEU A 12 -2.09 8.66 -5.66
C LEU A 12 -1.11 8.01 -4.70
N VAL A 13 -1.33 8.23 -3.40
CA VAL A 13 -0.65 7.51 -2.33
C VAL A 13 -1.65 6.56 -1.72
N THR A 14 -1.26 5.29 -1.53
CA THR A 14 -2.08 4.26 -0.93
C THR A 14 -1.28 3.54 0.13
N ASP A 15 -1.81 3.55 1.35
CA ASP A 15 -1.32 2.78 2.48
C ASP A 15 -2.35 1.69 2.80
N GLU A 16 -1.90 0.45 2.79
CA GLU A 16 -2.71 -0.72 3.12
C GLU A 16 -2.02 -1.54 4.21
N GLU A 17 -2.76 -1.94 5.24
CA GLU A 17 -2.26 -2.84 6.28
C GLU A 17 -3.12 -4.10 6.34
N GLN A 18 -2.51 -5.23 6.02
CA GLN A 18 -3.14 -6.53 6.16
C GLN A 18 -2.62 -7.25 7.40
N ILE A 19 -3.53 -7.58 8.33
CA ILE A 19 -3.21 -8.35 9.53
C ILE A 19 -3.87 -9.72 9.43
N THR A 20 -3.05 -10.77 9.37
CA THR A 20 -3.51 -12.16 9.42
C THR A 20 -3.16 -12.77 10.77
N VAL A 21 -4.17 -13.24 11.51
CA VAL A 21 -3.97 -13.90 12.81
C VAL A 21 -4.24 -15.40 12.66
N LYS A 22 -3.21 -16.22 12.90
CA LYS A 22 -3.33 -17.67 13.03
C LYS A 22 -3.23 -18.02 14.51
N LYS A 23 -4.13 -18.86 15.02
CA LYS A 23 -4.12 -19.29 16.42
C LYS A 23 -4.41 -20.78 16.54
N ILE A 24 -3.86 -21.42 17.56
CA ILE A 24 -4.25 -22.78 17.93
C ILE A 24 -5.61 -22.71 18.66
N PRO A 25 -6.64 -23.47 18.22
CA PRO A 25 -7.92 -23.55 18.93
C PRO A 25 -7.74 -23.95 20.40
N PHE A 26 -8.60 -23.43 21.29
CA PHE A 26 -8.52 -23.57 22.76
C PHE A 26 -7.32 -22.88 23.44
N LEU A 27 -6.08 -23.13 22.99
CA LEU A 27 -4.88 -22.56 23.61
C LEU A 27 -4.69 -21.07 23.32
N GLY A 28 -5.08 -20.61 22.13
CA GLY A 28 -5.00 -19.19 21.76
C GLY A 28 -5.95 -18.29 22.56
N ASP A 29 -6.99 -18.84 23.18
CA ASP A 29 -7.98 -18.05 23.91
C ASP A 29 -7.75 -18.08 25.44
N LEU A 30 -6.65 -18.68 25.89
CA LEU A 30 -6.27 -18.70 27.30
C LEU A 30 -6.00 -17.28 27.83
N PRO A 31 -6.57 -16.91 29.00
CA PRO A 31 -6.18 -15.68 29.68
C PRO A 31 -4.71 -15.76 30.07
N LEU A 32 -3.98 -14.64 29.96
CA LEU A 32 -2.55 -14.48 30.25
C LEU A 32 -1.59 -15.17 29.26
N ALA A 33 -1.85 -16.41 28.84
CA ALA A 33 -0.92 -17.21 28.03
C ALA A 33 -1.28 -17.34 26.55
N GLY A 34 -2.49 -16.95 26.14
CA GLY A 34 -2.99 -17.17 24.78
C GLY A 34 -2.17 -16.52 23.67
N GLU A 35 -1.35 -15.52 23.99
CA GLU A 35 -0.46 -14.85 23.04
C GLU A 35 0.69 -15.73 22.54
N LEU A 36 1.20 -16.63 23.39
CA LEU A 36 2.28 -17.57 23.02
C LEU A 36 1.83 -18.59 21.95
N PHE A 37 0.52 -18.75 21.78
CA PHE A 37 -0.11 -19.69 20.84
C PHE A 37 -0.79 -18.97 19.66
N LYS A 38 -0.51 -17.67 19.48
CA LYS A 38 -0.93 -16.86 18.34
C LYS A 38 0.28 -16.51 17.49
N TYR A 39 0.08 -16.56 16.18
CA TYR A 39 0.99 -15.99 15.20
C TYR A 39 0.28 -14.87 14.46
N ARG A 40 0.86 -13.68 14.47
CA ARG A 40 0.35 -12.53 13.71
C ARG A 40 1.31 -12.24 12.58
N ASP A 41 0.81 -12.32 11.36
CA ASP A 41 1.50 -11.85 10.17
C ASP A 41 0.97 -10.46 9.83
N ARG A 42 1.86 -9.47 9.79
CA ARG A 42 1.52 -8.09 9.43
C ARG A 42 2.20 -7.79 8.11
N ARG A 43 1.41 -7.36 7.14
CA ARG A 43 1.87 -7.03 5.79
C ARG A 43 1.49 -5.58 5.49
N PRO A 44 2.35 -4.62 5.84
CA PRO A 44 2.18 -3.25 5.38
C PRO A 44 2.52 -3.18 3.89
N ALA A 45 1.70 -2.46 3.14
CA ALA A 45 1.91 -2.17 1.73
C ALA A 45 1.76 -0.66 1.52
N HIS A 46 2.83 -0.05 1.02
CA HIS A 46 2.88 1.37 0.68
C HIS A 46 3.08 1.51 -0.82
N ARG A 47 2.22 2.28 -1.48
CA ARG A 47 2.23 2.43 -2.93
C ARG A 47 2.01 3.89 -3.33
N GLU A 48 2.95 4.40 -4.12
CA GLU A 48 2.88 5.73 -4.73
C GLU A 48 2.75 5.59 -6.24
N ILE A 49 1.75 6.24 -6.83
CA ILE A 49 1.53 6.30 -8.27
C ILE A 49 1.58 7.76 -8.70
N LEU A 50 2.40 8.05 -9.71
CA LEU A 50 2.52 9.38 -10.31
C LEU A 50 2.22 9.31 -11.81
N VAL A 51 1.38 10.21 -12.28
CA VAL A 51 1.00 10.32 -13.70
C VAL A 51 1.56 11.62 -14.26
N PHE A 52 2.37 11.49 -15.31
CA PHE A 52 3.02 12.59 -16.01
C PHE A 52 2.44 12.75 -17.42
N VAL A 53 2.37 14.00 -17.89
CA VAL A 53 2.04 14.33 -19.28
C VAL A 53 3.12 15.20 -19.86
N THR A 54 3.48 14.95 -21.12
CA THR A 54 4.38 15.82 -21.89
C THR A 54 3.70 16.13 -23.21
N PRO A 55 3.25 17.38 -23.45
CA PRO A 55 2.63 17.75 -24.71
C PRO A 55 3.70 17.93 -25.80
N THR A 56 3.42 17.45 -27.02
CA THR A 56 4.23 17.71 -28.21
C THR A 56 3.38 18.45 -29.23
N ILE A 57 3.83 19.64 -29.64
CA ILE A 57 3.22 20.39 -30.76
C ILE A 57 3.83 19.89 -32.06
N LEU A 58 2.98 19.48 -33.00
CA LEU A 58 3.36 19.17 -34.38
C LEU A 58 3.05 20.41 -35.24
N GLU A 59 4.05 21.02 -35.85
CA GLU A 59 3.86 22.05 -36.87
C GLU A 59 3.60 21.34 -38.22
N GLN A 60 2.50 21.70 -38.88
CA GLN A 60 2.14 21.19 -40.22
C GLN A 60 2.83 21.99 -41.32
#